data_AF-A0A2S6ZG83-F1
#
_entry.id   AF-A0A2S6ZG83-F1
#
_cell.length_a   1.000
_cell.length_b   1.000
_cell.length_c   1.000
_cell.angle_alpha   90.00
_cell.angle_beta   90.00
_cell.angle_gamma   90.00
#
_symmetry.space_group_name_H-M   'P 1'
#
loop_
_entity.id
_entity.type
_entity.pdbx_description
1 polymer ?
#
loop_
_entity_poly.entity_id
_entity_poly.type
_entity_poly.pdbx_seq_one_letter_code
_entity_poly.pdbx_strand_id
1 'polypeptide(L)'
;MRVAIDVQQDPRACVMLDRERELEFWKAQFAQAPFHQPGHTFFDYEPALKLAYDAYLKYHGQRFEDVVPHLREVFLRDHPRSRLDWLQVRSVVQAAWQRMQPQEQGQA
;
A
#
# COMPACT_ATOMS: atom_id res chain seq x y z
N MET A 1 11.63 26.48 16.28
CA MET A 1 11.25 26.40 14.87
C MET A 1 10.71 24.99 14.62
N ARG A 2 9.40 24.84 14.41
CA ARG A 2 8.72 23.54 14.24
C ARG A 2 7.97 23.67 12.91
N VAL A 3 8.45 22.99 11.87
CA VAL A 3 7.76 23.01 10.57
C VAL A 3 6.47 22.22 10.75
N ALA A 4 5.35 22.93 10.76
CA ALA A 4 4.04 22.32 10.66
C ALA A 4 3.92 21.80 9.23
N ILE A 5 3.74 20.50 9.09
CA ILE A 5 3.34 19.88 7.83
C ILE A 5 1.88 20.26 7.65
N ASP A 6 1.64 21.39 7.00
CA ASP A 6 0.32 21.81 6.56
C ASP A 6 -0.01 20.96 5.32
N VAL A 7 -0.54 19.76 5.58
CA VAL A 7 -1.11 18.90 4.55
C VAL A 7 -2.41 19.56 4.10
N GLN A 8 -2.29 20.45 3.13
CA GLN A 8 -3.41 21.12 2.48
C GLN A 8 -4.27 20.07 1.78
N GLN A 9 -5.26 19.54 2.50
CA GLN A 9 -6.26 18.63 1.95
C GLN A 9 -7.24 19.44 1.09
N ASP A 10 -7.07 19.36 -0.22
CA ASP A 10 -7.99 19.94 -1.22
C ASP A 10 -9.37 19.25 -1.17
N PRO A 11 -10.47 19.97 -0.93
CA PRO A 11 -11.80 19.38 -0.70
C PRO A 11 -12.61 19.03 -1.98
N ARG A 12 -11.97 18.95 -3.16
CA ARG A 12 -12.67 18.60 -4.44
C ARG A 12 -12.40 17.17 -4.93
N ALA A 13 -11.89 16.34 -4.05
CA ALA A 13 -11.47 14.99 -4.32
C ALA A 13 -12.57 13.95 -4.01
N CYS A 14 -13.49 13.74 -4.94
CA CYS A 14 -14.48 12.67 -4.87
C CYS A 14 -13.76 11.30 -4.82
N VAL A 15 -13.63 10.75 -3.61
CA VAL A 15 -12.91 9.51 -3.25
C VAL A 15 -11.42 9.49 -3.64
N MET A 16 -10.64 10.51 -3.26
CA MET A 16 -9.19 10.31 -3.19
C MET A 16 -8.87 9.46 -1.97
N LEU A 17 -8.43 8.22 -2.21
CA LEU A 17 -7.75 7.45 -1.19
C LEU A 17 -6.53 8.27 -0.75
N ASP A 18 -6.55 8.78 0.48
CA ASP A 18 -5.55 9.70 0.98
C ASP A 18 -4.25 8.93 1.24
N ARG A 19 -3.45 8.78 0.18
CA ARG A 19 -2.24 7.96 0.14
C ARG A 19 -1.28 8.33 1.28
N GLU A 20 -1.18 9.61 1.58
CA GLU A 20 -0.33 10.14 2.65
C GLU A 20 -0.80 9.66 4.01
N ARG A 21 -2.09 9.83 4.31
CA ARG A 21 -2.67 9.38 5.58
C ARG A 21 -2.58 7.86 5.77
N GLU A 22 -2.73 7.08 4.70
CA GLU A 22 -2.58 5.64 4.78
C GLU A 22 -1.11 5.23 4.94
N LEU A 23 -0.16 5.92 4.28
CA LEU A 23 1.27 5.73 4.51
C LEU A 23 1.66 6.06 5.96
N GLU A 24 1.11 7.11 6.56
CA GLU A 24 1.33 7.43 7.98
C GLU A 24 0.77 6.36 8.91
N PHE A 25 -0.42 5.82 8.61
CA PHE A 25 -0.98 4.69 9.35
C PHE A 25 -0.05 3.48 9.30
N TRP A 26 0.40 3.10 8.09
CA TRP A 26 1.34 2.00 7.96
C TRP A 26 2.68 2.31 8.60
N LYS A 27 3.15 3.55 8.62
CA LYS A 27 4.37 3.92 9.35
C LYS A 27 4.24 3.68 10.86
N ALA A 28 3.05 3.77 11.43
CA ALA A 28 2.81 3.42 12.83
C ALA A 28 2.48 1.94 13.05
N GLN A 29 1.95 1.24 12.03
CA GLN A 29 1.43 -0.13 12.16
C GLN A 29 2.28 -1.20 11.49
N PHE A 30 3.24 -0.84 10.63
CA PHE A 30 4.06 -1.80 9.87
C PHE A 30 4.79 -2.75 10.79
N ALA A 31 5.22 -2.31 11.99
CA ALA A 31 5.90 -3.17 12.96
C ALA A 31 5.02 -4.32 13.49
N GLN A 32 3.70 -4.15 13.47
CA GLN A 32 2.71 -5.17 13.89
C GLN A 32 2.11 -5.92 12.70
N ALA A 33 2.50 -5.55 11.48
CA ALA A 33 1.92 -6.13 10.29
C ALA A 33 2.42 -7.56 10.07
N PRO A 34 1.59 -8.46 9.51
CA PRO A 34 1.98 -9.86 9.28
C PRO A 34 3.11 -10.00 8.24
N PHE A 35 3.33 -8.98 7.42
CA PHE A 35 4.41 -8.93 6.43
C PHE A 35 5.71 -8.32 6.99
N HIS A 36 5.73 -7.90 8.26
CA HIS A 36 6.89 -7.27 8.86
C HIS A 36 8.02 -8.27 9.09
N GLN A 37 9.19 -7.98 8.53
CA GLN A 37 10.41 -8.73 8.80
C GLN A 37 11.43 -7.91 9.61
N PRO A 38 12.12 -8.53 10.57
CA PRO A 38 13.19 -7.88 11.32
C PRO A 38 14.33 -7.47 10.38
N GLY A 39 14.79 -6.22 10.50
CA GLY A 39 15.87 -5.67 9.67
C GLY A 39 15.42 -4.82 8.48
N HIS A 40 14.11 -4.76 8.19
CA HIS A 40 13.55 -3.86 7.19
C HIS A 40 12.93 -2.62 7.82
N THR A 41 13.09 -1.48 7.15
CA THR A 41 12.54 -0.21 7.61
C THR A 41 11.30 0.18 6.80
N PHE A 42 10.52 1.14 7.29
CA PHE A 42 9.37 1.67 6.54
C PHE A 42 9.73 2.12 5.12
N PHE A 43 10.91 2.69 4.91
CA PHE A 43 11.39 3.13 3.59
C PHE A 43 11.52 1.99 2.59
N ASP A 44 11.80 0.77 3.05
CA ASP A 44 11.84 -0.41 2.19
C ASP A 44 10.43 -0.79 1.72
N TYR A 45 9.41 -0.59 2.57
CA TYR A 45 8.01 -0.92 2.29
C TYR A 45 7.23 0.18 1.56
N GLU A 46 7.70 1.43 1.60
CA GLU A 46 7.08 2.57 0.92
C GLU A 46 6.77 2.32 -0.57
N PRO A 47 7.70 1.80 -1.41
CA PRO A 47 7.39 1.50 -2.81
C PRO A 47 6.32 0.41 -2.97
N ALA A 48 6.31 -0.60 -2.08
CA ALA A 48 5.30 -1.65 -2.10
C ALA A 48 3.90 -1.12 -1.73
N LEU A 49 3.82 -0.24 -0.73
CA LEU A 49 2.57 0.42 -0.33
C LEU A 49 2.07 1.35 -1.44
N LYS A 50 2.94 2.16 -2.03
CA LYS A 50 2.60 3.02 -3.18
C LYS A 50 2.06 2.21 -4.35
N LEU A 51 2.70 1.09 -4.69
CA LEU A 51 2.20 0.16 -5.70
C LEU A 51 0.82 -0.36 -5.34
N ALA A 52 0.58 -0.75 -4.09
CA ALA A 52 -0.71 -1.24 -3.63
C ALA A 52 -1.83 -0.21 -3.82
N TYR A 53 -1.55 1.06 -3.50
CA TYR A 53 -2.51 2.15 -3.67
C TYR A 53 -2.80 2.44 -5.14
N ASP A 54 -1.77 2.50 -5.98
CA ASP A 54 -1.93 2.69 -7.42
C ASP A 54 -2.76 1.56 -8.04
N ALA A 55 -2.41 0.32 -7.66
CA ALA A 55 -3.13 -0.87 -8.05
C ALA A 55 -4.59 -0.83 -7.60
N TYR A 56 -4.85 -0.41 -6.35
CA TYR A 56 -6.21 -0.34 -5.82
C TYR A 56 -7.02 0.72 -6.57
N LEU A 57 -6.46 1.91 -6.83
CA LEU A 57 -7.14 2.94 -7.61
C LEU A 57 -7.44 2.47 -9.04
N LYS A 58 -6.53 1.70 -9.65
CA LYS A 58 -6.67 1.24 -11.04
C LYS A 58 -7.54 0.00 -11.21
N TYR A 59 -7.53 -0.90 -10.22
CA TYR A 59 -8.18 -2.22 -10.30
C TYR A 59 -9.16 -2.47 -9.14
N HIS A 60 -9.63 -1.42 -8.46
CA HIS A 60 -10.70 -1.53 -7.46
C HIS A 60 -11.89 -2.28 -8.08
N GLY A 61 -12.41 -3.28 -7.36
CA GLY A 61 -13.47 -4.16 -7.85
C GLY A 61 -12.99 -5.48 -8.48
N GLN A 62 -11.70 -5.64 -8.74
CA GLN A 62 -11.11 -6.93 -9.12
C GLN A 62 -10.55 -7.70 -7.93
N ARG A 63 -10.38 -9.02 -8.12
CA ARG A 63 -9.74 -9.88 -7.13
C ARG A 63 -8.24 -9.64 -7.13
N PHE A 64 -7.65 -9.59 -5.92
CA PHE A 64 -6.21 -9.40 -5.75
C PHE A 64 -5.39 -10.42 -6.56
N GLU A 65 -5.81 -11.68 -6.57
CA GLU A 65 -5.10 -12.77 -7.27
C GLU A 65 -4.98 -12.56 -8.77
N ASP A 66 -5.95 -11.89 -9.39
CA ASP A 66 -5.97 -11.61 -10.82
C ASP A 66 -4.97 -10.49 -11.18
N VAL A 67 -4.84 -9.50 -10.30
CA VAL A 67 -3.95 -8.35 -10.51
C VAL A 67 -2.51 -8.63 -10.09
N VAL A 68 -2.27 -9.54 -9.14
CA VAL A 68 -0.94 -9.96 -8.64
C VAL A 68 0.11 -10.18 -9.75
N PRO A 69 -0.13 -10.95 -10.82
CA PRO A 69 0.87 -11.14 -11.88
C PRO A 69 1.21 -9.82 -12.58
N HIS A 70 0.23 -8.96 -12.84
CA HIS A 70 0.48 -7.66 -13.45
C HIS A 70 1.26 -6.73 -12.52
N LEU A 71 0.90 -6.71 -11.23
CA LEU A 71 1.61 -5.92 -10.22
C LEU A 71 3.07 -6.35 -10.07
N ARG A 72 3.34 -7.66 -10.20
CA ARG A 72 4.70 -8.19 -10.22
C ARG A 72 5.52 -7.57 -11.34
N GLU A 73 5.00 -7.61 -12.55
CA GLU A 73 5.71 -7.09 -13.72
C GLU A 73 5.95 -5.58 -13.60
N VAL A 74 4.94 -4.84 -13.15
CA VAL A 74 5.06 -3.39 -12.91
C VAL A 74 6.12 -3.10 -11.84
N PHE A 75 6.09 -3.81 -10.72
CA PHE A 75 7.06 -3.62 -9.64
C PHE A 75 8.49 -3.94 -10.07
N LEU A 76 8.70 -5.09 -10.74
CA LEU A 76 10.02 -5.49 -11.21
C LEU A 76 10.57 -4.51 -12.26
N ARG A 77 9.68 -3.90 -13.06
CA ARG A 77 10.04 -2.89 -14.06
C ARG A 77 10.37 -1.54 -13.44
N ASP A 78 9.55 -1.05 -12.51
CA ASP A 78 9.67 0.30 -11.93
C ASP A 78 10.72 0.35 -10.81
N HIS A 79 10.83 -0.75 -10.04
CA HIS A 79 11.71 -0.86 -8.88
C HIS A 79 12.72 -2.02 -8.99
N PRO A 80 13.59 -2.06 -10.02
CA PRO A 80 14.59 -3.12 -10.18
C PRO A 80 15.68 -3.10 -9.08
N ARG A 81 15.79 -2.00 -8.32
CA ARG A 81 16.76 -1.82 -7.22
C ARG A 81 16.14 -1.98 -5.82
N SER A 82 14.90 -2.45 -5.72
CA SER A 82 14.28 -2.69 -4.42
C SER A 82 15.03 -3.76 -3.63
N ARG A 83 15.19 -3.51 -2.32
CA ARG A 83 15.76 -4.48 -1.38
C ARG A 83 14.78 -5.57 -0.97
N LEU A 84 13.49 -5.36 -1.23
CA LEU A 84 12.44 -6.34 -0.96
C LEU A 84 12.26 -7.29 -2.14
N ASP A 85 12.11 -8.58 -1.83
CA ASP A 85 11.69 -9.59 -2.80
C ASP A 85 10.20 -9.41 -3.17
N TRP A 86 9.82 -9.85 -4.37
CA TRP A 86 8.42 -9.81 -4.80
C TRP A 86 7.46 -10.50 -3.82
N LEU A 87 7.87 -11.60 -3.17
CA LEU A 87 7.02 -12.29 -2.20
C LEU A 87 6.71 -11.42 -0.98
N GLN A 88 7.69 -10.62 -0.55
CA GLN A 88 7.53 -9.64 0.52
C GLN A 88 6.61 -8.51 0.09
N VAL A 89 6.87 -7.95 -1.09
CA VAL A 89 6.05 -6.90 -1.70
C VAL A 89 4.60 -7.36 -1.83
N ARG A 90 4.37 -8.57 -2.34
CA ARG A 90 3.04 -9.17 -2.44
C ARG A 90 2.33 -9.22 -1.09
N SER A 91 3.04 -9.59 -0.02
CA SER A 91 2.46 -9.68 1.32
C SER A 91 2.06 -8.29 1.86
N VAL A 92 2.90 -7.28 1.61
CA VAL A 92 2.61 -5.87 1.95
C VAL A 92 1.41 -5.36 1.16
N VAL A 93 1.43 -5.57 -0.16
CA VAL A 93 0.36 -5.15 -1.07
C VAL A 93 -0.95 -5.83 -0.69
N GLN A 94 -0.94 -7.13 -0.40
CA GLN A 94 -2.12 -7.88 0.01
C GLN A 94 -2.73 -7.30 1.29
N ALA A 95 -1.91 -7.01 2.30
CA ALA A 95 -2.41 -6.45 3.56
C ALA A 95 -2.99 -5.03 3.36
N ALA A 96 -2.34 -4.20 2.55
CA ALA A 96 -2.88 -2.89 2.17
C ALA A 96 -4.19 -3.03 1.37
N TRP A 97 -4.24 -3.95 0.42
CA TRP A 97 -5.40 -4.25 -0.40
C TRP A 97 -6.59 -4.69 0.43
N GLN A 98 -6.41 -5.66 1.33
CA GLN A 98 -7.45 -6.17 2.23
C GLN A 98 -8.03 -5.07 3.13
N ARG A 99 -7.18 -4.14 3.58
CA ARG A 99 -7.61 -2.99 4.37
C ARG A 99 -8.42 -1.98 3.54
N MET A 100 -8.05 -1.79 2.28
CA MET A 100 -8.74 -0.87 1.36
C MET A 100 -10.04 -1.45 0.83
N GLN A 101 -10.12 -2.77 0.67
CA GLN A 101 -11.35 -3.42 0.25
C GLN A 101 -12.45 -3.08 1.26
N PRO A 102 -13.61 -2.60 0.81
CA PRO A 102 -14.75 -2.49 1.70
C PRO A 102 -14.97 -3.88 2.27
N GLN A 103 -14.95 -3.98 3.60
CA GLN A 103 -15.26 -5.20 4.32
C GLN A 103 -16.71 -5.56 3.96
N GLU A 104 -16.92 -6.33 2.90
CA GLU A 104 -18.15 -7.09 2.72
C GLU A 104 -18.13 -8.24 3.73
N GLN A 105 -18.15 -7.88 5.02
CA GLN A 105 -18.50 -8.78 6.11
C GLN A 105 -19.98 -9.11 5.95
N GLY A 106 -20.29 -9.94 4.95
CA GLY A 106 -21.41 -10.85 5.03
C GLY A 106 -21.07 -11.92 6.06
N GLN A 107 -21.14 -11.57 7.35
CA GLN A 107 -21.45 -12.55 8.38
C GLN A 107 -22.94 -12.83 8.25
N ALA A 108 -23.27 -13.84 7.43
CA ALA A 108 -24.54 -14.54 7.48
C ALA A 108 -24.59 -15.47 8.69
#